data_AF-E7ESX4-F1
#
_entry.id   AF-E7ESX4-F1
#
_cell.length_a   1.000
_cell.length_b   1.000
_cell.length_c   1.000
_cell.angle_alpha   90.00
_cell.angle_beta   90.00
_cell.angle_gamma   90.00
#
_symmetry.space_group_name_H-M   'P 1'
#
loop_
_entity.id
_entity.type
_entity.pdbx_description
1 polymer ?
#
loop_
_entity_poly.entity_id
_entity_poly.type
_entity_poly.pdbx_seq_one_letter_code
_entity_poly.pdbx_strand_id
1 'polypeptide(L)'
;MAASGKTSKSEPNHVIFKKISRDKSVTIYLGNRDYIDHVSQVQPVDGVVLVDPDLVKGKKVYVTLTCAFRYGQEDIDVIGLTFRRDLYFSRVQVYPPVGAASTPTKLQESLLKKLGSNTYPFLLTFPDYLPCSVMLQPAPQDSGKSCGVDFEVKAFATDSTDAEEDKIP
;
A
#
# COMPACT_ATOMS: atom_id res chain seq x y z
N MET A 1 44.06 25.48 -23.65
CA MET A 1 43.47 24.28 -23.00
C MET A 1 42.01 24.59 -22.69
N ALA A 2 41.06 23.89 -23.32
CA ALA A 2 39.64 24.13 -23.13
C ALA A 2 39.15 23.48 -21.84
N ALA A 3 38.49 24.26 -20.98
CA ALA A 3 37.84 23.77 -19.77
C ALA A 3 36.62 22.92 -20.15
N SER A 4 36.66 21.63 -19.83
CA SER A 4 35.53 20.71 -20.00
C SER A 4 34.46 21.04 -18.97
N GLY A 5 33.37 21.66 -19.43
CA GLY A 5 32.16 21.84 -18.64
C GLY A 5 31.54 20.49 -18.34
N LYS A 6 31.55 20.07 -17.07
CA LYS A 6 30.76 18.93 -16.60
C LYS A 6 29.29 19.28 -16.76
N THR A 7 28.66 18.77 -17.79
CA THR A 7 27.20 18.70 -17.89
C THR A 7 26.72 17.73 -16.82
N SER A 8 26.19 18.26 -15.73
CA SER A 8 25.42 17.47 -14.76
C SER A 8 24.20 16.94 -15.49
N LYS A 9 24.23 15.66 -15.90
CA LYS A 9 23.01 14.93 -16.27
C LYS A 9 22.07 15.03 -15.08
N SER A 10 20.99 15.80 -15.23
CA SER A 10 19.88 15.82 -14.29
C SER A 10 19.42 14.38 -14.09
N GLU A 11 19.48 13.86 -12.86
CA GLU A 11 18.91 12.55 -12.55
C GLU A 11 17.44 12.52 -12.98
N PRO A 12 16.94 11.38 -13.48
CA PRO A 12 15.55 11.26 -13.87
C PRO A 12 14.65 11.64 -12.70
N ASN A 13 13.66 12.48 -12.97
CA ASN A 13 12.74 12.99 -11.97
C ASN A 13 11.93 11.81 -11.39
N HIS A 14 12.31 11.33 -10.21
CA HIS A 14 11.68 10.16 -9.60
C HIS A 14 10.41 10.59 -8.87
N VAL A 15 9.26 10.26 -9.45
CA VAL A 15 7.95 10.62 -8.90
C VAL A 15 7.63 9.73 -7.71
N ILE A 16 7.26 10.33 -6.58
CA ILE A 16 6.82 9.64 -5.37
C ILE A 16 5.37 10.01 -5.09
N PHE A 17 4.54 9.01 -4.82
CA PHE A 17 3.16 9.19 -4.44
C PHE A 17 3.03 9.12 -2.93
N LYS A 18 2.20 9.98 -2.35
CA LYS A 18 1.90 9.94 -0.91
C LYS A 18 0.43 10.14 -0.64
N LYS A 19 -0.05 9.58 0.47
CA LYS A 19 -1.40 9.83 1.00
C LYS A 19 -1.31 9.97 2.52
N ILE A 20 -1.96 11.00 3.03
CA ILE A 20 -1.98 11.34 4.46
C ILE A 20 -3.32 10.84 5.03
N SER A 21 -3.27 10.23 6.22
CA SER A 21 -4.46 9.86 7.01
C SER A 21 -5.30 11.07 7.40
N ARG A 22 -6.56 10.85 7.79
CA ARG A 22 -7.50 11.94 8.13
C ARG A 22 -7.05 12.74 9.35
N ASP A 23 -6.58 12.05 10.38
CA ASP A 23 -6.01 12.61 11.61
C ASP A 23 -4.53 13.03 11.46
N LYS A 24 -3.94 12.75 10.29
CA LYS A 24 -2.55 13.05 9.91
C LYS A 24 -1.49 12.28 10.72
N SER A 25 -1.88 11.28 11.51
CA SER A 25 -0.96 10.49 12.34
C SER A 25 -0.08 9.53 11.51
N VAL A 26 -0.60 9.08 10.37
CA VAL A 26 0.06 8.14 9.45
C VAL A 26 0.10 8.70 8.03
N THR A 27 1.26 8.69 7.39
CA THR A 27 1.41 9.05 5.97
C THR A 27 2.13 7.93 5.23
N ILE A 28 1.51 7.38 4.18
CA ILE A 28 2.11 6.36 3.32
C ILE A 28 2.76 6.99 2.10
N TYR A 29 3.93 6.47 1.72
CA TYR A 29 4.68 6.84 0.52
C TYR A 29 4.95 5.59 -0.32
N LEU A 30 4.66 5.68 -1.62
CA LEU A 30 4.88 4.62 -2.60
C LEU A 30 5.69 5.14 -3.79
N GLY A 31 6.57 4.30 -4.32
CA GLY A 31 7.29 4.60 -5.56
C GLY A 31 6.40 4.52 -6.80
N ASN A 32 5.52 3.53 -6.85
CA ASN A 32 4.67 3.26 -8.02
C ASN A 32 3.19 3.06 -7.62
N ARG A 33 2.31 3.25 -8.59
CA ARG A 33 0.89 2.86 -8.50
C ARG A 33 0.59 1.58 -9.28
N ASP A 34 1.33 1.35 -10.36
CA ASP A 34 1.24 0.16 -11.19
C ASP A 34 2.43 -0.76 -10.88
N TYR A 35 2.14 -2.03 -10.60
CA TYR A 35 3.13 -3.06 -10.28
C TYR A 35 3.09 -4.12 -11.38
N ILE A 36 4.25 -4.42 -11.96
CA ILE A 36 4.34 -5.30 -13.12
C ILE A 36 4.31 -6.76 -12.67
N ASP A 37 3.40 -7.54 -13.26
CA ASP A 37 3.38 -8.99 -13.17
C ASP A 37 4.19 -9.59 -14.34
N HIS A 38 5.26 -10.32 -14.02
CA HIS A 38 6.14 -10.98 -14.99
C HIS A 38 5.81 -12.47 -15.20
N VAL A 39 4.64 -12.95 -14.76
CA VAL A 39 4.21 -14.37 -14.77
C VAL A 39 5.01 -15.26 -13.81
N SER A 40 6.34 -15.12 -13.78
CA SER A 40 7.21 -15.84 -12.84
C SER A 40 7.27 -15.18 -11.46
N GLN A 41 7.12 -13.86 -11.41
CA GLN A 41 7.15 -13.06 -10.19
C GLN A 41 6.44 -11.73 -10.42
N VAL A 42 5.90 -11.17 -9.35
CA VAL A 42 5.27 -9.85 -9.36
C VAL A 42 6.17 -8.86 -8.65
N GLN A 43 6.30 -7.65 -9.18
CA GLN A 43 7.03 -6.58 -8.52
C GLN A 43 6.38 -6.27 -7.15
N PRO A 44 7.14 -6.33 -6.03
CA PRO A 44 6.58 -6.09 -4.71
C PRO A 44 6.18 -4.62 -4.52
N VAL A 45 5.22 -4.40 -3.61
CA VAL A 45 4.85 -3.06 -3.14
C VAL A 45 5.94 -2.56 -2.20
N ASP A 46 6.72 -1.60 -2.67
CA ASP A 46 7.81 -0.97 -1.96
C ASP A 46 7.42 0.46 -1.52
N GLY A 47 7.53 0.72 -0.22
CA GLY A 47 7.19 2.01 0.34
C GLY A 47 7.74 2.25 1.74
N VAL A 48 7.41 3.43 2.26
CA VAL A 48 7.66 3.81 3.64
C VAL A 48 6.42 4.43 4.26
N VAL A 49 6.32 4.34 5.58
CA VAL A 49 5.30 5.03 6.38
C VAL A 49 5.98 6.04 7.29
N LEU A 50 5.57 7.30 7.18
CA LEU A 50 5.90 8.34 8.16
C LEU A 50 4.83 8.34 9.24
N VAL A 51 5.28 8.32 10.49
CA VAL A 51 4.43 8.19 11.67
C VAL A 51 4.62 9.41 12.57
N ASP A 52 3.53 9.97 13.07
CA ASP A 52 3.55 11.01 14.12
C ASP A 52 3.58 10.34 15.51
N PRO A 53 4.73 10.36 16.22
CA PRO A 53 4.90 9.63 17.47
C PRO A 53 4.00 10.16 18.60
N ASP A 54 3.57 11.42 18.54
CA ASP A 54 2.71 12.01 19.57
C ASP A 54 1.28 11.49 19.42
N LEU A 55 0.82 11.33 18.17
CA LEU A 55 -0.54 10.84 17.87
C LEU A 55 -0.67 9.31 17.90
N VAL A 56 0.41 8.56 17.64
CA VAL A 56 0.39 7.08 17.67
C VAL A 56 0.93 6.47 18.96
N LYS A 57 1.12 7.27 20.02
CA LYS A 57 1.67 6.80 21.28
C LYS A 57 0.86 5.62 21.85
N GLY A 58 1.54 4.49 22.07
CA GLY A 58 0.91 3.26 22.58
C GLY A 58 0.14 2.44 21.53
N LYS A 59 0.12 2.88 20.27
CA LYS A 59 -0.53 2.20 19.14
C LYS A 59 0.46 1.41 18.31
N LYS A 60 -0.06 0.49 17.51
CA LYS A 60 0.69 -0.23 16.47
C LYS A 60 0.26 0.28 15.10
N VAL A 61 1.21 0.46 14.19
CA VAL A 61 0.96 0.83 12.80
C VAL A 61 1.23 -0.37 11.92
N TYR A 62 0.25 -0.69 11.07
CA TYR A 62 0.35 -1.77 10.09
C TYR A 62 0.19 -1.22 8.69
N VAL A 63 0.74 -1.97 7.72
CA VAL A 63 0.41 -1.81 6.31
C VAL A 63 -0.15 -3.13 5.80
N THR A 64 -1.24 -3.06 5.05
CA THR A 64 -1.90 -4.21 4.44
C THR A 64 -1.93 -4.10 2.93
N LEU A 65 -1.84 -5.25 2.27
CA LEU A 65 -2.15 -5.45 0.87
C LEU A 65 -3.35 -6.39 0.78
N THR A 66 -4.45 -5.89 0.23
CA THR A 66 -5.68 -6.66 0.03
C THR A 66 -5.95 -6.77 -1.46
N CYS A 67 -6.17 -7.99 -1.95
CA CYS A 67 -6.75 -8.24 -3.26
C CYS A 67 -8.19 -8.67 -3.03
N ALA A 68 -9.16 -7.93 -3.58
CA ALA A 68 -10.56 -8.22 -3.38
C ALA A 68 -11.29 -8.30 -4.72
N PHE A 69 -12.20 -9.27 -4.82
CA PHE A 69 -13.24 -9.26 -5.82
C PHE A 69 -14.44 -8.50 -5.26
N ARG A 70 -14.92 -7.50 -6.00
CA ARG A 70 -16.10 -6.70 -5.65
C ARG A 70 -17.17 -6.85 -6.72
N TYR A 71 -18.41 -6.98 -6.28
CA TYR A 71 -19.61 -6.95 -7.11
C TYR A 71 -20.71 -6.15 -6.38
N GLY A 72 -21.39 -5.26 -7.11
CA GLY A 72 -22.40 -4.36 -6.55
C GLY A 72 -21.82 -3.02 -6.10
N GLN A 73 -22.67 -2.17 -5.52
CA GLN A 73 -22.34 -0.79 -5.12
C GLN A 73 -21.94 -0.72 -3.65
N GLU A 74 -20.87 0.00 -3.30
CA GLU A 74 -20.38 0.07 -1.91
C GLU A 74 -21.36 0.69 -0.90
N ASP A 75 -22.33 1.49 -1.36
CA ASP A 75 -23.20 2.32 -0.51
C ASP A 75 -24.66 1.83 -0.37
N ILE A 76 -25.00 0.61 -0.79
CA ILE A 76 -26.38 0.11 -0.70
C ILE A 76 -26.53 -0.86 0.49
N ASP A 77 -26.99 -0.32 1.62
CA ASP A 77 -27.54 -1.05 2.78
C ASP A 77 -28.88 -1.74 2.43
N VAL A 78 -28.89 -2.55 1.37
CA VAL A 78 -30.01 -3.44 1.05
C VAL A 78 -29.46 -4.85 1.01
N ILE A 79 -30.01 -5.66 1.92
CA ILE A 79 -29.80 -7.09 2.10
C ILE A 79 -29.64 -7.79 0.74
N GLY A 80 -28.41 -8.12 0.35
CA GLY A 80 -28.12 -9.19 -0.64
C GLY A 80 -27.50 -8.84 -2.00
N LEU A 81 -27.06 -7.61 -2.30
CA LEU A 81 -26.48 -7.27 -3.63
C LEU A 81 -25.02 -6.82 -3.63
N THR A 82 -24.44 -6.56 -2.46
CA THR A 82 -23.02 -6.22 -2.30
C THR A 82 -22.25 -7.47 -1.96
N PHE A 83 -21.41 -7.92 -2.89
CA PHE A 83 -20.54 -9.07 -2.68
C PHE A 83 -19.10 -8.60 -2.74
N ARG A 84 -18.41 -8.75 -1.62
CA ARG A 84 -16.97 -8.58 -1.54
C ARG A 84 -16.35 -9.87 -1.04
N ARG A 85 -15.38 -10.39 -1.79
CA ARG A 85 -14.58 -11.53 -1.37
C ARG A 85 -13.12 -11.15 -1.44
N ASP A 86 -12.46 -11.19 -0.30
CA ASP A 86 -11.01 -11.02 -0.25
C ASP A 86 -10.36 -12.30 -0.82
N LEU A 87 -9.63 -12.13 -1.92
CA LEU A 87 -8.90 -13.19 -2.61
C LEU A 87 -7.53 -13.39 -1.97
N TYR A 88 -6.96 -12.32 -1.40
CA TYR A 88 -5.69 -12.34 -0.69
C TYR A 88 -5.60 -11.20 0.31
N PHE A 89 -4.93 -11.48 1.42
CA PHE A 89 -4.64 -10.51 2.46
C PHE A 89 -3.23 -10.73 2.99
N SER A 90 -2.46 -9.65 3.09
CA SER A 90 -1.16 -9.65 3.74
C SER A 90 -1.03 -8.41 4.63
N ARG A 91 -0.40 -8.58 5.79
CA ARG A 91 -0.24 -7.55 6.81
C ARG A 91 1.17 -7.56 7.36
N VAL A 92 1.79 -6.38 7.43
CA VAL A 92 3.11 -6.18 8.04
C VAL A 92 3.01 -5.11 9.12
N GLN A 93 3.59 -5.37 10.30
CA GLN A 93 3.74 -4.36 11.34
C GLN A 93 4.92 -3.46 11.00
N VAL A 94 4.67 -2.15 10.94
CA VAL A 94 5.66 -1.14 10.57
C VAL A 94 6.13 -0.33 11.78
N TYR A 95 5.24 -0.09 12.75
CA TYR A 95 5.58 0.54 14.04
C TYR A 95 4.85 -0.12 15.22
N PRO A 96 5.50 -0.32 16.37
CA PRO A 96 6.96 -0.29 16.53
C PRO A 96 7.61 -1.37 15.64
N PRO A 97 8.81 -1.16 15.08
CA PRO A 97 9.47 -2.14 14.24
C PRO A 97 9.68 -3.47 14.98
N VAL A 98 9.38 -4.59 14.31
CA VAL A 98 9.52 -5.93 14.89
C VAL A 98 10.57 -6.71 14.11
N GLY A 99 11.55 -7.30 14.80
CA GLY A 99 12.60 -8.11 14.20
C GLY A 99 13.79 -7.31 13.67
N ALA A 100 14.70 -8.00 12.98
CA ALA A 100 15.84 -7.36 12.33
C ALA A 100 15.37 -6.60 11.09
N ALA A 101 15.83 -5.36 10.93
CA ALA A 101 15.53 -4.57 9.74
C ALA A 101 16.08 -5.28 8.50
N SER A 102 15.18 -5.65 7.57
CA SER A 102 15.58 -6.13 6.25
C SER A 102 16.39 -5.04 5.54
N THR A 103 17.34 -5.45 4.69
CA THR A 103 18.11 -4.50 3.88
C THR A 103 17.16 -3.61 3.07
N PRO A 104 17.17 -2.28 3.27
CA PRO A 104 16.22 -1.39 2.62
C PRO A 104 16.52 -1.28 1.11
N THR A 105 15.48 -1.00 0.32
CA THR A 105 15.66 -0.71 -1.11
C THR A 105 16.27 0.68 -1.31
N LYS A 106 16.80 0.96 -2.52
CA LYS A 106 17.31 2.31 -2.86
C LYS A 106 16.25 3.41 -2.69
N LEU A 107 14.99 3.08 -2.98
CA LEU A 107 13.84 3.97 -2.77
C LEU A 107 13.66 4.26 -1.29
N GLN A 108 13.58 3.22 -0.46
CA GLN A 108 13.43 3.34 0.98
C GLN A 108 14.58 4.12 1.60
N GLU A 109 15.83 3.82 1.23
CA GLU A 109 17.00 4.57 1.71
C GLU A 109 16.89 6.07 1.44
N SER A 110 16.47 6.44 0.23
CA SER A 110 16.30 7.83 -0.18
C SER A 110 15.19 8.52 0.61
N LEU A 111 14.07 7.83 0.84
CA LEU A 111 12.94 8.36 1.60
C LEU A 111 13.24 8.44 3.10
N LEU A 112 13.90 7.44 3.68
CA LEU A 112 14.34 7.44 5.08
C LEU A 112 15.26 8.63 5.36
N LYS A 113 16.23 8.89 4.48
CA LYS A 113 17.14 10.05 4.58
C LYS A 113 16.39 11.38 4.44
N LYS A 114 15.35 11.44 3.60
CA LYS A 114 14.61 12.68 3.30
C LYS A 114 13.53 13.02 4.32
N LEU A 115 12.86 12.01 4.89
CA LEU A 115 11.67 12.18 5.74
C LEU A 115 11.99 12.16 7.24
N GLY A 116 13.13 11.60 7.64
CA GLY A 116 13.63 11.64 9.02
C GLY A 116 13.32 10.37 9.83
N SER A 117 13.58 10.42 11.14
CA SER A 117 13.68 9.26 12.03
C SER A 117 12.38 8.49 12.28
N ASN A 118 11.23 9.13 12.08
CA ASN A 118 9.91 8.50 12.30
C ASN A 118 9.34 7.87 11.02
N THR A 119 10.23 7.52 10.09
CA THR A 119 9.91 6.90 8.82
C THR A 119 10.34 5.44 8.85
N TYR A 120 9.44 4.55 8.48
CA TYR A 120 9.63 3.11 8.63
C TYR A 120 9.34 2.40 7.30
N PRO A 121 10.24 1.55 6.82
CA PRO A 121 10.07 0.86 5.54
C PRO A 121 9.09 -0.31 5.64
N PHE A 122 8.45 -0.64 4.53
CA PHE A 122 7.68 -1.88 4.38
C PHE A 122 7.84 -2.45 2.97
N LEU A 123 7.64 -3.76 2.85
CA LEU A 123 7.63 -4.47 1.59
C LEU A 123 6.50 -5.49 1.61
N LEU A 124 5.61 -5.48 0.62
CA LEU A 124 4.54 -6.46 0.49
C LEU A 124 4.69 -7.21 -0.83
N THR A 125 4.77 -8.53 -0.75
CA THR A 125 4.89 -9.42 -1.91
C THR A 125 3.52 -9.97 -2.32
N PHE A 126 3.39 -10.30 -3.59
CA PHE A 126 2.22 -10.97 -4.14
C PHE A 126 2.54 -12.46 -4.33
N PRO A 127 1.60 -13.37 -4.05
CA PRO A 127 1.69 -14.74 -4.49
C PRO A 127 1.36 -14.87 -5.99
N ASP A 128 1.69 -16.02 -6.57
CA ASP A 128 1.60 -16.33 -8.00
C ASP A 128 0.18 -16.69 -8.50
N TYR A 129 -0.76 -16.90 -7.59
CA TYR A 129 -2.14 -17.29 -7.92
C TYR A 129 -3.12 -16.11 -8.05
N LEU A 130 -2.67 -14.86 -7.89
CA LEU A 130 -3.57 -13.71 -7.94
C LEU A 130 -3.89 -13.27 -9.38
N PRO A 131 -5.13 -12.87 -9.67
CA PRO A 131 -5.47 -12.26 -10.95
C PRO A 131 -4.95 -10.82 -11.03
N CYS A 132 -4.81 -10.29 -12.25
CA CYS A 132 -4.52 -8.87 -12.46
C CYS A 132 -5.72 -7.97 -12.09
N SER A 133 -5.45 -6.69 -11.84
CA SER A 133 -6.50 -5.66 -11.68
C SER A 133 -7.38 -5.59 -12.93
N VAL A 134 -8.68 -5.85 -12.77
CA VAL A 134 -9.65 -5.84 -13.87
C VAL A 134 -10.99 -5.34 -13.36
N MET A 135 -11.64 -4.45 -14.10
CA MET A 135 -12.98 -3.96 -13.78
C MET A 135 -13.87 -3.99 -15.02
N LEU A 136 -15.10 -4.47 -14.84
CA LEU A 136 -16.15 -4.40 -15.84
C LEU A 136 -16.78 -3.00 -15.77
N GLN A 137 -16.75 -2.30 -16.90
CA GLN A 137 -17.41 -1.01 -17.03
C GLN A 137 -18.93 -1.23 -17.10
N PRO A 138 -19.72 -0.68 -16.16
CA PRO A 138 -21.17 -0.82 -16.21
C PRO A 138 -21.74 -0.04 -17.40
N ALA A 139 -22.78 -0.58 -18.02
CA ALA A 139 -23.57 0.16 -19.00
C ALA A 139 -24.38 1.26 -18.30
N PRO A 140 -24.83 2.32 -18.99
CA PRO A 140 -25.60 3.40 -18.39
C PRO A 140 -26.84 2.93 -17.62
N GLN A 141 -27.49 1.86 -18.09
CA GLN A 141 -28.66 1.23 -17.45
C GLN A 141 -28.31 0.34 -16.24
N ASP A 142 -27.03 -0.03 -16.09
CA ASP A 142 -26.52 -0.90 -15.03
C ASP A 142 -25.75 -0.11 -13.95
N SER A 143 -26.12 1.16 -13.78
CA SER A 143 -25.59 2.02 -12.72
C SER A 143 -25.68 1.32 -11.35
N GLY A 144 -24.58 1.27 -10.61
CA GLY A 144 -24.47 0.61 -9.31
C GLY A 144 -24.03 -0.86 -9.35
N LYS A 145 -23.87 -1.49 -10.52
CA LYS A 145 -23.37 -2.87 -10.64
C LYS A 145 -21.89 -2.92 -11.01
N SER A 146 -21.02 -2.25 -10.25
CA SER A 146 -19.57 -2.38 -10.42
C SER A 146 -19.15 -3.82 -10.15
N CYS A 147 -18.30 -4.38 -10.99
CA CYS A 147 -17.76 -5.73 -10.83
C CYS A 147 -16.28 -5.72 -11.22
N GLY A 148 -15.41 -6.24 -10.36
CA GLY A 148 -13.98 -6.29 -10.66
C GLY A 148 -13.13 -6.83 -9.54
N VAL A 149 -11.85 -6.99 -9.87
CA VAL A 149 -10.78 -7.25 -8.92
C VAL A 149 -9.96 -5.97 -8.75
N ASP A 150 -9.79 -5.55 -7.50
CA ASP A 150 -8.95 -4.43 -7.13
C ASP A 150 -7.89 -4.82 -6.10
N PHE A 151 -6.82 -4.03 -6.06
CA PHE A 151 -5.75 -4.15 -5.10
C PHE A 151 -5.68 -2.88 -4.25
N GLU A 152 -5.67 -3.06 -2.94
CA GLU A 152 -5.71 -1.97 -1.99
C GLU A 152 -4.51 -2.05 -1.04
N VAL A 153 -3.73 -0.97 -0.99
CA VAL A 153 -2.67 -0.78 0.00
C VAL A 153 -3.16 0.20 1.06
N LYS A 154 -3.25 -0.25 2.31
CA LYS A 154 -3.73 0.54 3.44
C LYS A 154 -2.68 0.62 4.53
N ALA A 155 -2.45 1.81 5.07
CA ALA A 155 -1.68 2.01 6.29
C ALA A 155 -2.62 2.57 7.37
N PHE A 156 -2.56 2.01 8.58
CA PHE A 156 -3.41 2.43 9.68
C PHE A 156 -2.73 2.21 11.04
N ALA A 157 -3.12 3.01 12.02
CA ALA A 157 -2.76 2.83 13.43
C ALA A 157 -3.94 2.21 14.18
N THR A 158 -3.68 1.19 14.99
CA THR A 158 -4.68 0.58 15.89
C THR A 158 -4.11 0.41 17.30
N ASP A 159 -5.01 0.37 18.28
CA ASP A 159 -4.69 0.04 19.66
C ASP A 159 -4.28 -1.43 19.76
N SER A 160 -3.49 -1.76 20.78
CA SER A 160 -2.87 -3.09 20.92
C SER A 160 -3.85 -4.22 21.26
N THR A 161 -5.15 -3.92 21.42
CA THR A 161 -6.20 -4.85 21.86
C THR A 161 -6.90 -5.62 20.75
N ASP A 162 -6.72 -5.27 19.47
CA ASP A 162 -7.35 -5.98 18.33
C ASP A 162 -6.57 -7.25 17.94
N ALA A 163 -6.38 -8.13 18.92
CA ALA A 163 -5.75 -9.44 18.77
C ALA A 163 -6.79 -10.57 18.69
N GLU A 164 -7.96 -10.35 18.10
CA GLU A 164 -8.87 -11.45 17.72
C GLU A 164 -9.66 -11.08 16.47
N GLU A 165 -9.18 -11.50 15.30
CA GLU A 165 -10.01 -11.83 14.13
C GLU A 165 -9.15 -12.52 13.05
N ASP A 166 -8.44 -13.58 13.44
CA ASP A 166 -7.92 -14.62 12.53
C ASP A 166 -8.67 -15.93 12.82
N LYS A 167 -10.00 -15.88 12.73
CA LYS A 167 -10.82 -17.07 12.50
C LYS A 167 -11.56 -16.89 11.20
N ILE A 168 -10.90 -17.31 10.12
CA ILE A 168 -11.62 -17.74 8.93
C ILE A 168 -12.19 -19.12 9.28
N PRO A 169 -13.52 -19.35 9.15
CA PRO A 169 -14.12 -20.68 9.27
C PRO A 169 -13.66 -21.63 8.17
#